data_AF-A0A401LAJ5-F1
#
_entry.id   AF-A0A401LAJ5-F1
#
_cell.length_a   1.000
_cell.length_b   1.000
_cell.length_c   1.000
_cell.angle_alpha   90.00
_cell.angle_beta   90.00
_cell.angle_gamma   90.00
#
_symmetry.space_group_name_H-M   'P 1'
#
loop_
_entity.id
_entity.type
_entity.pdbx_description
1 polymer ?
#
loop_
_entity_poly.entity_id
_entity_poly.type
_entity_poly.pdbx_seq_one_letter_code
_entity_poly.pdbx_strand_id
1 'polypeptide(L)'
;MPAVIRPVNRFLIVAALRHIHECVGRGSTGGGGGGGVTKYAVAVSPADNGKVTPDKTSAAKGSVVTITAMANDGYALDTIKATDKAGKEIKLTDKGDGKYTFTMPASKVEVKAAFKQTASKPGKPAEEMKTVVVMQIGSKTMFVNGKAYEKDAAPVIMNDRTLVPIRFVTESLGGTVAWNAETKEVTLVIDGKEIKMTIGKTIEKYGVAPVIIDSRTFVPVRFVADELGATTAWNAETKTVTITKAVTPVKTEK
;
A
#
# COMPACT_ATOMS: atom_id res chain seq x y z
N MET A 1 40.96 13.09 1.90
CA MET A 1 40.01 12.12 2.48
C MET A 1 38.68 12.83 2.72
N PRO A 2 37.56 12.46 2.07
CA PRO A 2 36.26 12.99 2.45
C PRO A 2 35.49 12.00 3.33
N ALA A 3 34.95 12.51 4.43
CA ALA A 3 34.21 11.80 5.44
C ALA A 3 32.78 11.46 4.97
N VAL A 4 32.39 10.22 5.21
CA VAL A 4 31.02 9.69 5.09
C VAL A 4 30.43 9.61 6.49
N ILE A 5 29.32 10.28 6.76
CA ILE A 5 28.50 10.04 7.96
C ILE A 5 27.03 9.91 7.52
N ARG A 6 26.46 8.75 7.82
CA ARG A 6 25.10 8.29 7.46
C ARG A 6 24.06 8.81 8.46
N PRO A 7 22.80 9.03 8.06
CA PRO A 7 21.72 9.27 9.03
C PRO A 7 21.27 7.96 9.69
N VAL A 8 21.16 8.00 11.02
CA VAL A 8 20.70 6.91 11.90
C VAL A 8 19.19 7.01 12.06
N ASN A 9 18.45 6.02 11.58
CA ASN A 9 17.02 5.85 11.87
C ASN A 9 16.89 4.90 13.07
N ARG A 10 16.50 5.41 14.24
CA ARG A 10 16.26 4.62 15.46
C ARG A 10 14.78 4.68 15.83
N PHE A 11 13.99 3.77 15.29
CA PHE A 11 12.65 3.47 15.81
C PHE A 11 12.80 2.39 16.88
N LEU A 12 12.65 2.78 18.14
CA LEU A 12 12.52 1.88 19.27
C LEU A 12 11.04 1.63 19.53
N ILE A 13 10.66 0.36 19.36
CA ILE A 13 9.40 -0.23 19.79
C ILE A 13 9.38 -0.26 21.32
N VAL A 14 8.33 0.28 21.96
CA VAL A 14 7.89 -0.17 23.28
C VAL A 14 6.36 -0.19 23.31
N ALA A 15 5.82 -1.40 23.30
CA ALA A 15 4.47 -1.70 23.74
C ALA A 15 4.39 -1.56 25.27
N ALA A 16 3.34 -0.92 25.78
CA ALA A 16 2.92 -1.10 27.16
C ALA A 16 1.40 -0.94 27.29
N LEU A 17 0.78 -2.11 27.39
CA LEU A 17 -0.56 -2.41 27.88
C LEU A 17 -0.81 -1.77 29.26
N ARG A 18 -1.93 -1.07 29.45
CA ARG A 18 -2.69 -1.07 30.72
C ARG A 18 -4.10 -0.48 30.52
N HIS A 19 -5.09 -1.35 30.66
CA HIS A 19 -6.42 -0.99 31.15
C HIS A 19 -6.30 -0.28 32.50
N ILE A 20 -7.14 0.72 32.76
CA ILE A 20 -7.79 0.95 34.06
C ILE A 20 -9.07 1.78 33.83
N HIS A 21 -10.13 1.30 34.50
CA HIS A 21 -11.44 1.90 34.69
C HIS A 21 -11.39 3.21 35.50
N GLU A 22 -12.42 4.03 35.26
CA GLU A 22 -13.10 4.89 36.23
C GLU A 22 -12.49 6.22 36.72
N CYS A 23 -13.40 7.21 36.70
CA CYS A 23 -13.69 8.22 37.70
C CYS A 23 -12.53 9.05 38.29
N VAL A 24 -12.59 10.36 38.07
CA VAL A 24 -13.06 11.33 39.08
C VAL A 24 -12.98 12.73 38.48
N GLY A 25 -14.13 13.39 38.38
CA GLY A 25 -14.22 14.81 38.12
C GLY A 25 -13.70 15.58 39.33
N ARG A 26 -12.74 16.48 39.10
CA ARG A 26 -12.36 17.50 40.08
C ARG A 26 -12.98 18.80 39.61
N GLY A 27 -14.16 19.09 40.15
CA GLY A 27 -14.83 20.37 39.98
C GLY A 27 -14.01 21.48 40.63
N SER A 28 -13.81 22.56 39.89
CA SER A 28 -13.40 23.85 40.44
C SER A 28 -14.60 24.78 40.34
N THR A 29 -15.04 25.24 41.51
CA THR A 29 -16.20 26.07 41.79
C THR A 29 -16.02 27.46 41.18
N GLY A 30 -17.05 27.94 40.47
CA GLY A 30 -17.18 29.34 40.04
C GLY A 30 -18.66 29.67 39.92
N GLY A 31 -19.19 30.35 40.93
CA GLY A 31 -20.58 30.80 40.99
C GLY A 31 -20.86 31.99 40.08
N GLY A 32 -22.09 32.06 39.58
CA GLY A 32 -22.62 33.18 38.81
C GLY A 32 -24.02 32.87 38.32
N GLY A 33 -25.04 33.37 39.03
CA GLY A 33 -26.45 33.25 38.66
C GLY A 33 -26.78 34.04 37.41
N GLY A 34 -27.50 33.41 36.49
CA GLY A 34 -28.07 34.01 35.28
C GLY A 34 -28.92 32.96 34.59
N GLY A 35 -30.17 33.32 34.23
CA GLY A 35 -31.21 32.43 33.72
C GLY A 35 -30.67 31.25 32.91
N GLY A 36 -30.67 30.07 33.56
CA GLY A 36 -29.94 28.91 33.07
C GLY A 36 -30.60 28.32 31.84
N VAL A 37 -30.13 28.71 30.65
CA VAL A 37 -30.53 28.05 29.42
C VAL A 37 -30.14 26.58 29.53
N THR A 38 -31.11 25.67 29.41
CA THR A 38 -30.89 24.23 29.51
C THR A 38 -29.89 23.79 28.44
N LYS A 39 -28.74 23.26 28.88
CA LYS A 39 -27.68 22.74 28.00
C LYS A 39 -27.82 21.23 27.89
N TYR A 40 -27.65 20.73 26.69
CA TYR A 40 -27.69 19.31 26.36
C TYR A 40 -26.27 18.85 26.04
N ALA A 41 -25.94 17.61 26.40
CA ALA A 41 -24.61 17.06 26.19
C ALA A 41 -24.41 16.59 24.74
N VAL A 42 -23.18 16.74 24.25
CA VAL A 42 -22.69 16.18 22.99
C VAL A 42 -21.67 15.10 23.35
N ALA A 43 -22.04 13.85 23.12
CA ALA A 43 -21.16 12.70 23.33
C ALA A 43 -20.60 12.25 21.98
N VAL A 44 -19.33 11.86 21.97
CA VAL A 44 -18.67 11.27 20.81
C VAL A 44 -18.24 9.86 21.18
N SER A 45 -18.71 8.87 20.42
CA SER A 45 -18.26 7.50 20.62
C SER A 45 -16.80 7.37 20.14
N PRO A 46 -15.97 6.56 20.82
CA PRO A 46 -14.64 6.26 20.32
C PRO A 46 -14.74 5.64 18.93
N ALA A 47 -13.85 6.05 18.04
CA ALA A 47 -13.75 5.55 16.68
C ALA A 47 -12.31 5.10 16.45
N ASP A 48 -12.14 3.91 15.88
CA ASP A 48 -10.83 3.43 15.48
C ASP A 48 -10.34 4.21 14.26
N ASN A 49 -9.03 4.41 14.16
CA ASN A 49 -8.36 4.98 12.98
C ASN A 49 -8.72 6.43 12.61
N GLY A 50 -9.27 7.17 13.55
CA GLY A 50 -9.46 8.62 13.44
C GLY A 50 -9.91 9.22 14.76
N LYS A 51 -10.07 10.53 14.78
CA LYS A 51 -10.46 11.30 15.95
C LYS A 51 -11.57 12.26 15.59
N VAL A 52 -12.64 12.22 16.37
CA VAL A 52 -13.75 13.17 16.26
C VAL A 52 -13.73 14.06 17.49
N THR A 53 -13.69 15.39 17.28
CA THR A 53 -13.61 16.38 18.36
C THR A 53 -14.70 17.43 18.16
N PRO A 54 -15.64 17.60 19.11
CA PRO A 54 -16.61 18.69 19.07
C PRO A 54 -15.98 19.98 19.60
N ASP A 55 -16.43 21.14 19.12
CA ASP A 55 -16.05 22.45 19.65
C ASP A 55 -16.61 22.67 21.07
N LYS A 56 -17.76 22.06 21.38
CA LYS A 56 -18.44 22.13 22.66
C LYS A 56 -18.97 20.75 23.07
N THR A 57 -18.72 20.36 24.31
CA THR A 57 -19.26 19.11 24.91
C THR A 57 -20.69 19.28 25.44
N SER A 58 -21.21 20.51 25.51
CA SER A 58 -22.63 20.79 25.77
C SER A 58 -23.07 22.14 25.17
N ALA A 59 -24.33 22.24 24.75
CA ALA A 59 -24.89 23.45 24.14
C ALA A 59 -26.40 23.59 24.40
N ALA A 60 -26.90 24.82 24.37
CA ALA A 60 -28.33 25.10 24.47
C ALA A 60 -29.07 24.73 23.17
N LYS A 61 -30.36 24.39 23.27
CA LYS A 61 -31.23 24.13 22.11
C LYS A 61 -31.11 25.27 21.08
N GLY A 62 -30.99 24.94 19.79
CA GLY A 62 -30.88 25.92 18.71
C GLY A 62 -29.47 26.47 18.50
N SER A 63 -28.54 26.22 19.42
CA SER A 63 -27.13 26.59 19.24
C SER A 63 -26.49 25.74 18.15
N VAL A 64 -25.56 26.33 17.40
CA VAL A 64 -24.76 25.59 16.42
C VAL A 64 -23.54 24.99 17.12
N VAL A 65 -23.33 23.69 16.90
CA VAL A 65 -22.17 22.93 17.35
C VAL A 65 -21.38 22.50 16.11
N THR A 66 -20.05 22.58 16.19
CA THR A 66 -19.12 22.17 15.14
C THR A 66 -18.34 20.94 15.59
N ILE A 67 -18.29 19.92 14.74
CA ILE A 67 -17.54 18.70 14.93
C ILE A 67 -16.40 18.68 13.91
N THR A 68 -15.19 18.37 14.35
CA THR A 68 -14.04 18.14 13.47
C THR A 68 -13.66 16.66 13.51
N ALA A 69 -13.68 16.01 12.35
CA ALA A 69 -13.23 14.64 12.15
C ALA A 69 -11.85 14.65 11.47
N MET A 70 -10.85 14.13 12.17
CA MET A 70 -9.49 13.98 11.67
C MET A 70 -9.20 12.49 11.51
N ALA A 71 -9.08 12.03 10.27
CA ALA A 71 -8.67 10.66 10.00
C ALA A 71 -7.16 10.49 10.27
N ASN A 72 -6.74 9.31 10.72
CA ASN A 72 -5.33 8.97 10.82
C ASN A 72 -4.71 8.79 9.42
N ASP A 73 -3.38 8.79 9.34
CA ASP A 73 -2.67 8.55 8.07
C ASP A 73 -3.11 7.23 7.42
N GLY A 74 -3.43 7.28 6.12
CA GLY A 74 -3.96 6.12 5.38
C GLY A 74 -5.46 5.84 5.56
N TYR A 75 -6.21 6.69 6.28
CA TYR A 75 -7.66 6.54 6.47
C TYR A 75 -8.42 7.79 6.01
N ALA A 76 -9.68 7.60 5.66
CA ALA A 76 -10.63 8.65 5.33
C ALA A 76 -11.90 8.44 6.13
N LEU A 77 -12.60 9.53 6.42
CA LEU A 77 -13.91 9.47 7.04
C LEU A 77 -14.88 8.80 6.06
N ASP A 78 -15.40 7.63 6.42
CA ASP A 78 -16.34 6.86 5.60
C ASP A 78 -17.76 7.31 5.89
N THR A 79 -18.13 7.36 7.16
CA THR A 79 -19.42 7.85 7.60
C THR A 79 -19.30 8.64 8.89
N ILE A 80 -20.13 9.66 9.03
CA ILE A 80 -20.36 10.37 10.29
C ILE A 80 -21.86 10.51 10.49
N LYS A 81 -22.35 10.11 11.67
CA LYS A 81 -23.76 10.16 12.04
C LYS A 81 -23.89 10.82 13.40
N ALA A 82 -24.85 11.72 13.51
CA ALA A 82 -25.28 12.28 14.79
C ALA A 82 -26.71 11.82 15.06
N THR A 83 -26.98 11.30 16.25
CA THR A 83 -28.31 10.85 16.66
C THR A 83 -28.70 11.50 17.98
N ASP A 84 -29.99 11.76 18.18
CA ASP A 84 -30.50 12.18 19.48
C ASP A 84 -30.67 10.99 20.46
N LYS A 85 -31.11 11.28 21.68
CA LYS A 85 -31.39 10.25 22.72
C LYS A 85 -32.38 9.16 22.26
N ALA A 86 -33.27 9.46 21.30
CA ALA A 86 -34.24 8.50 20.75
C ALA A 86 -33.69 7.72 19.54
N GLY A 87 -32.42 7.95 19.16
CA GLY A 87 -31.81 7.37 17.97
C GLY A 87 -32.22 8.05 16.67
N LYS A 88 -32.93 9.18 16.73
CA LYS A 88 -33.33 9.93 15.53
C LYS A 88 -32.11 10.66 14.96
N GLU A 89 -31.91 10.50 13.65
CA GLU A 89 -30.79 11.12 12.95
C GLU A 89 -30.92 12.64 12.90
N ILE A 90 -29.83 13.32 13.24
CA ILE A 90 -29.68 14.76 13.23
C ILE A 90 -28.92 15.12 11.96
N LYS A 91 -29.52 15.98 11.14
CA LYS A 91 -28.91 16.43 9.89
C LYS A 91 -27.62 17.20 10.18
N LEU A 92 -26.51 16.67 9.70
CA LEU A 92 -25.21 17.34 9.69
C LEU A 92 -25.10 18.19 8.42
N THR A 93 -24.52 19.38 8.55
CA THR A 93 -24.17 20.27 7.45
C THR A 93 -22.65 20.27 7.31
N ASP A 94 -22.15 19.73 6.20
CA ASP A 94 -20.74 19.73 5.86
C ASP A 94 -20.24 21.16 5.61
N LYS A 95 -19.11 21.51 6.21
CA LYS A 95 -18.42 22.80 6.05
C LYS A 95 -17.08 22.66 5.33
N GLY A 96 -16.69 21.46 4.91
CA GLY A 96 -15.39 21.16 4.34
C GLY A 96 -14.32 20.91 5.39
N ASP A 97 -13.14 20.43 4.95
CA ASP A 97 -11.96 20.17 5.79
C ASP A 97 -12.22 19.28 7.01
N GLY A 98 -13.13 18.30 6.87
CA GLY A 98 -13.51 17.39 7.95
C GLY A 98 -14.37 18.05 9.04
N LYS A 99 -14.94 19.23 8.79
CA LYS A 99 -15.80 19.96 9.73
C LYS A 99 -17.27 19.81 9.37
N TYR A 100 -18.07 19.45 10.38
CA TYR A 100 -19.52 19.27 10.28
C TYR A 100 -20.22 20.13 11.32
N THR A 101 -21.35 20.72 10.96
CA THR A 101 -22.14 21.55 11.87
C THR A 101 -23.54 20.99 12.03
N PHE A 102 -24.10 21.12 13.23
CA PHE A 102 -25.50 20.78 13.47
C PHE A 102 -26.13 21.74 14.48
N THR A 103 -27.44 21.85 14.41
CA THR A 103 -28.23 22.63 15.37
C THR A 103 -28.62 21.74 16.54
N MET A 104 -28.27 22.16 17.75
CA MET A 104 -28.50 21.37 18.95
C MET A 104 -30.01 21.15 19.20
N PRO A 105 -30.48 19.89 19.27
CA PRO A 105 -31.85 19.60 19.64
C PRO A 105 -32.07 19.84 21.15
N ALA A 106 -33.31 19.71 21.60
CA ALA A 106 -33.66 19.75 23.02
C ALA A 106 -33.35 18.41 23.72
N SER A 107 -32.25 17.75 23.35
CA SER A 107 -31.89 16.41 23.81
C SER A 107 -30.39 16.16 23.65
N LYS A 108 -29.88 15.16 24.37
CA LYS A 108 -28.49 14.70 24.23
C LYS A 108 -28.25 14.20 22.81
N VAL A 109 -27.08 14.52 22.28
CA VAL A 109 -26.60 14.08 20.96
C VAL A 109 -25.45 13.10 21.12
N GLU A 110 -25.46 12.02 20.34
CA GLU A 110 -24.36 11.06 20.21
C GLU A 110 -23.84 11.08 18.77
N VAL A 111 -22.52 11.25 18.62
CA VAL A 111 -21.83 11.30 17.34
C VAL A 111 -21.00 10.03 17.18
N LYS A 112 -21.22 9.34 16.07
CA LYS A 112 -20.45 8.16 15.65
C LYS A 112 -19.80 8.45 14.31
N ALA A 113 -18.53 8.07 14.19
CA ALA A 113 -17.82 8.11 12.93
C ALA A 113 -17.20 6.75 12.66
N ALA A 114 -17.21 6.35 11.39
CA ALA A 114 -16.44 5.25 10.89
C ALA A 114 -15.37 5.81 9.96
N PHE A 115 -14.14 5.35 10.14
CA PHE A 115 -13.02 5.64 9.27
C PHE A 115 -12.71 4.39 8.48
N LYS A 116 -12.69 4.51 7.16
CA LYS A 116 -12.29 3.43 6.27
C LYS A 116 -10.87 3.69 5.82
N GLN A 117 -10.09 2.61 5.74
CA GLN A 117 -8.76 2.68 5.17
C GLN A 117 -8.89 3.22 3.75
N THR A 118 -8.26 4.35 3.50
CA THR A 118 -8.16 4.91 2.16
C THR A 118 -7.22 3.97 1.41
N ALA A 119 -7.71 3.34 0.35
CA ALA A 119 -6.81 2.75 -0.64
C ALA A 119 -6.08 3.92 -1.33
N SER A 120 -4.99 4.40 -0.72
CA SER A 120 -3.94 5.32 -1.20
C SER A 120 -4.41 6.69 -1.75
N LYS A 121 -3.88 7.83 -1.29
CA LYS A 121 -4.18 9.17 -1.91
C LYS A 121 -3.64 9.24 -3.37
N PRO A 122 -4.17 10.10 -4.26
CA PRO A 122 -4.93 9.72 -5.46
C PRO A 122 -4.24 10.13 -6.79
N GLY A 123 -4.22 9.23 -7.78
CA GLY A 123 -3.70 9.57 -9.11
C GLY A 123 -3.27 8.43 -10.03
N LYS A 124 -4.05 7.35 -10.17
CA LYS A 124 -4.22 6.62 -11.44
C LYS A 124 -5.40 5.64 -11.34
N PRO A 125 -6.36 5.66 -12.28
CA PRO A 125 -7.49 4.73 -12.28
C PRO A 125 -7.00 3.32 -12.62
N ALA A 126 -7.58 2.30 -11.97
CA ALA A 126 -7.21 0.90 -12.06
C ALA A 126 -5.77 0.60 -11.58
N GLU A 127 -5.65 -0.01 -10.41
CA GLU A 127 -4.44 -0.73 -10.02
C GLU A 127 -4.27 -1.88 -11.02
N GLU A 128 -3.46 -1.64 -12.06
CA GLU A 128 -2.63 -2.68 -12.63
C GLU A 128 -1.87 -3.27 -11.43
N MET A 129 -2.31 -4.40 -10.88
CA MET A 129 -1.52 -5.16 -9.92
C MET A 129 -0.14 -5.32 -10.57
N LYS A 130 0.96 -4.77 -10.06
CA LYS A 130 2.26 -4.94 -10.74
C LYS A 130 3.11 -5.93 -9.99
N THR A 131 3.72 -6.86 -10.72
CA THR A 131 4.79 -7.68 -10.15
C THR A 131 6.10 -6.97 -10.42
N VAL A 132 6.83 -6.66 -9.34
CA VAL A 132 8.16 -6.04 -9.38
C VAL A 132 9.20 -7.06 -8.94
N VAL A 133 10.13 -7.40 -9.82
CA VAL A 133 11.26 -8.30 -9.56
C VAL A 133 12.55 -7.46 -9.57
N VAL A 134 13.30 -7.46 -8.47
CA VAL A 134 14.56 -6.73 -8.34
C VAL A 134 15.69 -7.73 -8.16
N MET A 135 16.73 -7.62 -8.97
CA MET A 135 17.91 -8.47 -8.89
C MET A 135 19.16 -7.62 -9.05
N GLN A 136 20.20 -7.95 -8.27
CA GLN A 136 21.49 -7.27 -8.34
C GLN A 136 22.53 -8.19 -8.98
N ILE A 137 23.39 -7.66 -9.85
CA ILE A 137 24.46 -8.44 -10.48
C ILE A 137 25.34 -9.09 -9.41
N GLY A 138 25.57 -10.38 -9.54
CA GLY A 138 26.38 -11.17 -8.61
C GLY A 138 25.69 -11.55 -7.29
N SER A 139 24.48 -11.05 -7.03
CA SER A 139 23.69 -11.43 -5.85
C SER A 139 22.73 -12.58 -6.16
N LYS A 140 22.73 -13.58 -5.27
CA LYS A 140 21.80 -14.71 -5.25
C LYS A 140 20.47 -14.37 -4.56
N THR A 141 20.48 -13.32 -3.74
CA THR A 141 19.29 -12.77 -3.11
C THR A 141 18.56 -11.87 -4.11
N MET A 142 17.32 -12.24 -4.44
CA MET A 142 16.45 -11.53 -5.37
C MET A 142 15.18 -11.10 -4.63
N PHE A 143 14.54 -10.00 -5.06
CA PHE A 143 13.32 -9.52 -4.42
C PHE A 143 12.14 -9.60 -5.39
N VAL A 144 11.01 -10.12 -4.92
CA VAL A 144 9.73 -10.07 -5.64
C VAL A 144 8.73 -9.35 -4.76
N ASN A 145 8.21 -8.22 -5.24
CA ASN A 145 7.29 -7.34 -4.50
C ASN A 145 7.84 -6.98 -3.11
N GLY A 146 9.15 -6.74 -3.00
CA GLY A 146 9.85 -6.42 -1.76
C GLY A 146 10.20 -7.61 -0.85
N LYS A 147 9.71 -8.82 -1.15
CA LYS A 147 10.06 -10.04 -0.41
C LYS A 147 11.33 -10.66 -0.97
N ALA A 148 12.29 -11.00 -0.10
CA ALA A 148 13.54 -11.64 -0.48
C ALA A 148 13.36 -13.14 -0.78
N TYR A 149 14.07 -13.61 -1.81
CA TYR A 149 14.17 -14.99 -2.27
C TYR A 149 15.63 -15.31 -2.54
N GLU A 150 16.14 -16.33 -1.86
CA GLU A 150 17.45 -16.91 -2.17
C GLU A 150 17.32 -17.85 -3.36
N LYS A 151 18.18 -17.66 -4.35
CA LYS A 151 18.25 -18.49 -5.56
C LYS A 151 19.67 -18.98 -5.78
N ASP A 152 19.82 -20.03 -6.55
CA ASP A 152 21.11 -20.64 -6.83
C ASP A 152 21.90 -19.94 -7.96
N ALA A 153 21.19 -19.18 -8.81
CA ALA A 153 21.76 -18.38 -9.88
C ALA A 153 21.62 -16.88 -9.61
N ALA A 154 22.70 -16.13 -9.85
CA ALA A 154 22.72 -14.67 -9.79
C ALA A 154 22.72 -14.09 -11.22
N PRO A 155 22.16 -12.90 -11.47
CA PRO A 155 22.34 -12.20 -12.73
C PRO A 155 23.81 -11.88 -12.99
N VAL A 156 24.21 -11.91 -14.26
CA VAL A 156 25.59 -11.65 -14.69
C VAL A 156 25.63 -10.65 -15.83
N ILE A 157 26.75 -9.98 -16.01
CA ILE A 157 27.00 -9.17 -17.22
C ILE A 157 27.97 -9.96 -18.09
N MET A 158 27.60 -10.18 -19.35
CA MET A 158 28.42 -10.87 -20.34
C MET A 158 28.28 -10.15 -21.68
N ASN A 159 29.40 -9.84 -22.35
CA ASN A 159 29.42 -9.10 -23.62
C ASN A 159 28.62 -7.78 -23.54
N ASP A 160 28.81 -6.99 -22.48
CA ASP A 160 28.09 -5.73 -22.22
C ASP A 160 26.56 -5.86 -22.20
N ARG A 161 26.08 -7.05 -21.82
CA ARG A 161 24.66 -7.37 -21.70
C ARG A 161 24.37 -8.00 -20.35
N THR A 162 23.34 -7.50 -19.69
CA THR A 162 22.82 -8.09 -18.46
C THR A 162 22.03 -9.34 -18.80
N LEU A 163 22.51 -10.48 -18.33
CA LEU A 163 21.87 -11.78 -18.43
C LEU A 163 21.21 -12.13 -17.10
N VAL A 164 19.95 -12.57 -17.16
CA VAL A 164 19.16 -12.92 -15.99
C VAL A 164 18.71 -14.39 -16.05
N PRO A 165 18.58 -15.07 -14.89
CA PRO A 165 18.04 -16.43 -14.84
C PRO A 165 16.57 -16.46 -15.27
N ILE A 166 16.30 -16.99 -16.46
CA ILE A 166 14.98 -16.85 -17.09
C ILE A 166 13.86 -17.53 -16.30
N ARG A 167 14.16 -18.67 -15.67
CA ARG A 167 13.19 -19.45 -14.90
C ARG A 167 12.61 -18.62 -13.75
N PHE A 168 13.48 -18.04 -12.93
CA PHE A 168 13.04 -17.25 -11.77
C PHE A 168 12.19 -16.05 -12.19
N VAL A 169 12.62 -15.34 -13.23
CA VAL A 169 11.89 -14.16 -13.70
C VAL A 169 10.51 -14.57 -14.24
N THR A 170 10.45 -15.61 -15.06
CA THR A 170 9.18 -16.07 -15.65
C THR A 170 8.19 -16.55 -14.59
N GLU A 171 8.65 -17.39 -13.65
CA GLU A 171 7.82 -17.87 -12.53
C GLU A 171 7.33 -16.71 -11.66
N SER A 172 8.21 -15.76 -11.34
CA SER A 172 7.84 -14.58 -10.54
C SER A 172 6.76 -13.75 -11.22
N LEU A 173 6.80 -13.66 -12.55
CA LEU A 173 5.83 -12.93 -13.37
C LEU A 173 4.55 -13.73 -13.67
N GLY A 174 4.39 -14.94 -13.12
CA GLY A 174 3.20 -15.79 -13.27
C GLY A 174 3.21 -16.69 -14.50
N GLY A 175 4.36 -16.87 -15.16
CA GLY A 175 4.52 -17.81 -16.27
C GLY A 175 5.11 -19.15 -15.84
N THR A 176 5.12 -20.10 -16.78
CA THR A 176 5.73 -21.42 -16.62
C THR A 176 6.87 -21.62 -17.61
N VAL A 177 7.87 -22.42 -17.22
CA VAL A 177 9.03 -22.73 -18.07
C VAL A 177 9.19 -24.23 -18.21
N ALA A 178 9.21 -24.71 -19.44
CA ALA A 178 9.52 -26.09 -19.82
C ALA A 178 10.88 -26.14 -20.51
N TRP A 179 11.62 -27.23 -20.29
CA TRP A 179 12.92 -27.48 -20.90
C TRP A 179 12.90 -28.82 -21.63
N ASN A 180 13.28 -28.80 -22.91
CA ASN A 180 13.54 -30.00 -23.69
C ASN A 180 15.06 -30.18 -23.84
N ALA A 181 15.59 -31.24 -23.22
CA ALA A 181 17.01 -31.52 -23.23
C ALA A 181 17.53 -32.07 -24.58
N GLU A 182 16.69 -32.79 -25.33
CA GLU A 182 17.06 -33.39 -26.62
C GLU A 182 17.27 -32.32 -27.67
N THR A 183 16.38 -31.34 -27.73
CA THR A 183 16.42 -30.23 -28.70
C THR A 183 17.12 -28.98 -28.17
N LYS A 184 17.53 -28.99 -26.89
CA LYS A 184 18.06 -27.83 -26.16
C LYS A 184 17.15 -26.60 -26.26
N GLU A 185 15.85 -26.84 -26.17
CA GLU A 185 14.81 -25.82 -26.32
C GLU A 185 14.18 -25.46 -24.98
N VAL A 186 14.08 -24.17 -24.69
CA VAL A 186 13.30 -23.63 -23.57
C VAL A 186 11.98 -23.12 -24.14
N THR A 187 10.87 -23.61 -23.57
CA THR A 187 9.52 -23.13 -23.85
C THR A 187 9.00 -22.36 -22.65
N LEU A 188 8.52 -21.14 -22.85
CA LEU A 188 7.95 -20.29 -21.83
C LEU A 188 6.48 -20.04 -22.16
N VAL A 189 5.61 -20.12 -21.15
CA VAL A 189 4.19 -19.81 -21.30
C VAL A 189 3.82 -18.75 -20.27
N ILE A 190 3.30 -17.61 -20.71
CA ILE A 190 2.82 -16.53 -19.84
C ILE A 190 1.62 -15.86 -20.50
N ASP A 191 0.54 -15.63 -19.74
CA ASP A 191 -0.70 -15.00 -20.24
C ASP A 191 -1.24 -15.64 -21.54
N GLY A 192 -1.07 -16.96 -21.72
CA GLY A 192 -1.47 -17.69 -22.93
C GLY A 192 -0.53 -17.53 -24.14
N LYS A 193 0.56 -16.75 -24.02
CA LYS A 193 1.61 -16.62 -25.02
C LYS A 193 2.68 -17.69 -24.81
N GLU A 194 2.94 -18.49 -25.84
CA GLU A 194 4.05 -19.45 -25.88
C GLU A 194 5.26 -18.85 -26.60
N ILE A 195 6.42 -18.94 -25.98
CA ILE A 195 7.68 -18.42 -26.49
C ILE A 195 8.71 -19.54 -26.47
N LYS A 196 9.35 -19.81 -27.61
CA LYS A 196 10.38 -20.84 -27.74
C LYS A 196 11.73 -20.23 -28.03
N MET A 197 12.77 -20.78 -27.42
CA MET A 197 14.15 -20.40 -27.69
C MET A 197 15.05 -21.62 -27.65
N THR A 198 16.05 -21.65 -28.52
CA THR A 198 17.08 -22.70 -28.55
C THR A 198 18.37 -22.16 -27.95
N ILE A 199 18.98 -22.92 -27.04
CA ILE A 199 20.26 -22.54 -26.42
C ILE A 199 21.36 -22.47 -27.48
N GLY A 200 22.20 -21.43 -27.40
CA GLY A 200 23.33 -21.23 -28.30
C GLY A 200 22.97 -20.64 -29.67
N LYS A 201 21.68 -20.48 -29.99
CA LYS A 201 21.24 -19.77 -31.19
C LYS A 201 21.01 -18.29 -30.87
N THR A 202 21.69 -17.41 -31.59
CA THR A 202 21.50 -15.96 -31.45
C THR A 202 20.06 -15.59 -31.74
N ILE A 203 19.43 -14.85 -30.83
CA ILE A 203 18.13 -14.27 -31.10
C ILE A 203 18.39 -13.00 -31.90
N GLU A 204 18.09 -13.02 -33.21
CA GLU A 204 18.41 -11.94 -34.16
C GLU A 204 17.95 -10.56 -33.66
N LYS A 205 16.77 -10.51 -33.01
CA LYS A 205 16.20 -9.30 -32.41
C LYS A 205 17.03 -8.71 -31.26
N TYR A 206 17.81 -9.52 -30.55
CA TYR A 206 18.56 -9.10 -29.36
C TYR A 206 20.08 -9.18 -29.54
N GLY A 207 20.56 -9.80 -30.63
CA GLY A 207 21.98 -9.96 -30.94
C GLY A 207 22.74 -10.83 -29.95
N VAL A 208 22.05 -11.57 -29.08
CA VAL A 208 22.65 -12.43 -28.04
C VAL A 208 21.90 -13.75 -27.99
N ALA A 209 22.63 -14.85 -27.84
CA ALA A 209 22.06 -16.18 -27.66
C ALA A 209 21.71 -16.46 -26.19
N PRO A 210 20.67 -17.24 -25.89
CA PRO A 210 20.50 -17.85 -24.58
C PRO A 210 21.70 -18.75 -24.27
N VAL A 211 22.22 -18.65 -23.05
CA VAL A 211 23.38 -19.42 -22.61
C VAL A 211 23.03 -20.23 -21.36
N ILE A 212 23.67 -21.38 -21.19
CA ILE A 212 23.59 -22.15 -19.96
C ILE A 212 24.86 -21.86 -19.15
N ILE A 213 24.69 -21.41 -17.92
CA ILE A 213 25.76 -21.21 -16.93
C ILE A 213 25.33 -21.96 -15.68
N ASP A 214 26.19 -22.82 -15.13
CA ASP A 214 25.91 -23.60 -13.92
C ASP A 214 24.55 -24.33 -13.94
N SER A 215 24.21 -24.98 -15.07
CA SER A 215 22.93 -25.68 -15.27
C SER A 215 21.68 -24.79 -15.20
N ARG A 216 21.83 -23.48 -15.40
CA ARG A 216 20.76 -22.50 -15.42
C ARG A 216 20.78 -21.74 -16.75
N THR A 217 19.60 -21.54 -17.32
CA THR A 217 19.48 -20.78 -18.57
C THR A 217 19.44 -19.29 -18.26
N PHE A 218 20.29 -18.56 -18.96
CA PHE A 218 20.44 -17.13 -18.91
C PHE A 218 20.00 -16.52 -20.23
N VAL A 219 19.23 -15.44 -20.13
CA VAL A 219 18.78 -14.67 -21.29
C VAL A 219 18.99 -13.18 -21.06
N PRO A 220 19.15 -12.39 -22.13
CA PRO A 220 19.22 -10.95 -22.03
C PRO A 220 17.99 -10.38 -21.31
N VAL A 221 18.18 -9.45 -20.38
CA VAL A 221 17.09 -8.76 -19.68
C VAL A 221 16.07 -8.14 -20.65
N ARG A 222 16.54 -7.67 -21.80
CA ARG A 222 15.69 -7.05 -22.82
C ARG A 222 14.71 -8.04 -23.46
N PHE A 223 15.11 -9.30 -23.61
CA PHE A 223 14.21 -10.36 -24.08
C PHE A 223 13.03 -10.52 -23.12
N VAL A 224 13.29 -10.50 -21.81
CA VAL A 224 12.25 -10.61 -20.78
C VAL A 224 11.27 -9.44 -20.88
N ALA A 225 11.78 -8.22 -21.05
CA ALA A 225 10.92 -7.04 -21.18
C ALA A 225 9.92 -7.19 -22.34
N ASP A 226 10.46 -7.42 -23.53
CA ASP A 226 9.67 -7.40 -24.76
C ASP A 226 8.76 -8.63 -24.88
N GLU A 227 9.26 -9.82 -24.54
CA GLU A 227 8.54 -11.06 -24.81
C GLU A 227 7.56 -11.43 -23.70
N LEU A 228 7.86 -11.09 -22.43
CA LEU A 228 6.99 -11.37 -21.28
C LEU A 228 6.06 -10.21 -20.93
N GLY A 229 6.05 -9.13 -21.73
CA GLY A 229 5.20 -7.95 -21.49
C GLY A 229 5.59 -7.18 -20.22
N ALA A 230 6.88 -7.17 -19.89
CA ALA A 230 7.41 -6.46 -18.73
C ALA A 230 8.18 -5.21 -19.14
N THR A 231 8.36 -4.30 -18.20
CA THR A 231 9.23 -3.13 -18.31
C THR A 231 10.48 -3.35 -17.48
N THR A 232 11.63 -2.87 -17.94
CA THR A 232 12.90 -3.07 -17.25
C THR A 232 13.59 -1.74 -16.98
N ALA A 233 14.08 -1.56 -15.77
CA ALA A 233 14.91 -0.45 -15.36
C ALA A 233 16.29 -0.96 -14.92
N TRP A 234 17.35 -0.27 -15.33
CA TRP A 234 18.72 -0.58 -14.96
C TRP A 234 19.30 0.57 -14.13
N ASN A 235 19.87 0.23 -12.97
CA ASN A 235 20.62 1.16 -12.13
C ASN A 235 22.10 0.80 -12.20
N ALA A 236 22.90 1.67 -12.82
CA ALA A 236 24.32 1.43 -13.05
C ALA A 236 25.18 1.51 -11.78
N GLU A 237 24.82 2.40 -10.84
CA GLU A 237 25.58 2.61 -9.59
C GLU A 237 25.55 1.36 -8.71
N THR A 238 24.38 0.75 -8.59
CA THR A 238 24.16 -0.44 -7.76
C THR A 238 24.24 -1.74 -8.55
N LYS A 239 24.36 -1.67 -9.88
CA LYS A 239 24.26 -2.80 -10.81
C LYS A 239 22.98 -3.59 -10.56
N THR A 240 21.85 -2.89 -10.49
CA THR A 240 20.55 -3.47 -10.17
C THR A 240 19.65 -3.44 -11.39
N VAL A 241 19.01 -4.57 -11.68
CA VAL A 241 17.95 -4.70 -12.67
C VAL A 241 16.60 -4.82 -11.95
N THR A 242 15.65 -3.98 -12.36
CA THR A 242 14.27 -4.01 -11.88
C THR A 242 13.35 -4.34 -13.05
N ILE A 243 12.52 -5.36 -12.89
CA ILE A 243 11.58 -5.85 -13.90
C ILE A 243 10.18 -5.65 -13.35
N THR A 244 9.31 -4.95 -14.07
CA THR A 244 7.96 -4.62 -13.64
C THR A 244 6.95 -5.05 -14.70
N LYS A 245 6.04 -5.96 -14.36
CA LYS A 245 4.93 -6.39 -15.23
C LYS A 245 3.61 -5.95 -14.65
N ALA A 246 2.70 -5.43 -15.49
CA ALA A 246 1.31 -5.23 -15.11
C ALA A 246 0.58 -6.59 -15.13
N VAL A 247 -0.01 -6.96 -14.02
CA VAL A 247 -0.90 -8.10 -13.80
C VAL A 247 -2.32 -7.60 -14.08
N THR A 248 -2.92 -8.13 -15.12
CA THR A 248 -4.34 -7.97 -15.39
C THR A 248 -5.12 -8.87 -14.42
N PRO A 249 -6.09 -8.35 -13.66
CA PRO A 249 -6.93 -9.22 -12.84
C PRO A 249 -7.73 -10.14 -13.76
N VAL A 250 -7.48 -11.44 -13.68
CA VAL A 250 -8.31 -12.45 -14.32
C VAL A 250 -9.72 -12.30 -13.72
N LYS A 251 -10.68 -11.82 -14.52
CA LYS A 251 -12.10 -11.93 -14.16
C LYS A 251 -12.42 -13.41 -14.09
N THR A 252 -12.49 -13.95 -12.87
CA THR A 252 -13.12 -15.25 -12.62
C THR A 252 -14.61 -15.05 -12.83
N GLU A 253 -15.09 -15.33 -14.05
CA GLU A 253 -16.51 -15.47 -14.33
C GLU A 253 -17.00 -16.73 -13.58
N LYS A 254 -18.02 -16.56 -12.74
CA LYS A 254 -18.65 -17.61 -11.95
C LYS A 254 -19.99 -17.96 -12.57
#